data_AF-A0A6C0JBY0-F1
#
_entry.id   AF-A0A6C0JBY0-F1
#
_cell.length_a   1.000
_cell.length_b   1.000
_cell.length_c   1.000
_cell.angle_alpha   90.00
_cell.angle_beta   90.00
_cell.angle_gamma   90.00
#
_symmetry.space_group_name_H-M   'P 1'
#
loop_
_entity.id
_entity.type
_entity.pdbx_description
1 polymer ?
#
loop_
_entity_poly.entity_id
_entity_poly.type
_entity_poly.pdbx_seq_one_letter_code
_entity_poly.pdbx_strand_id
1 'polypeptide(L)'
;MNMEKLNKLKNIIDNLDKIHHLKIFKVLKDNNVKFSENRNGIFINMNSFDENTIKNIELTLQYINRQEKQLLDIETIKYDLKQDFFIQNVKEVKDNITNNVITNEF
;
A
#
# COMPACT_ATOMS: atom_id res chain seq x y z
N MET A 1 -24.52 11.03 14.21
CA MET A 1 -23.59 10.70 13.10
C MET A 1 -24.36 10.63 11.80
N ASN A 2 -23.84 11.16 10.68
CA ASN A 2 -24.48 11.00 9.37
C ASN A 2 -24.30 9.56 8.85
N MET A 3 -25.41 8.87 8.54
CA MET A 3 -25.42 7.50 8.04
C MET A 3 -24.61 7.33 6.75
N GLU A 4 -24.60 8.34 5.88
CA GLU A 4 -23.80 8.32 4.66
C GLU A 4 -22.29 8.29 4.96
N LYS A 5 -21.84 8.97 6.01
CA LYS A 5 -20.43 8.99 6.41
C LYS A 5 -20.00 7.60 6.89
N LEU A 6 -20.83 6.94 7.71
CA LEU A 6 -20.56 5.58 8.17
C LEU A 6 -20.54 4.57 7.02
N ASN A 7 -21.48 4.68 6.08
CA ASN A 7 -21.51 3.82 4.90
C ASN A 7 -20.26 4.00 4.01
N LYS A 8 -19.82 5.24 3.80
CA LYS A 8 -18.56 5.51 3.08
C LYS A 8 -17.36 4.88 3.80
N LEU A 9 -17.27 5.06 5.12
CA LEU A 9 -16.18 4.50 5.92
C LEU A 9 -16.18 2.97 5.88
N LYS A 10 -17.34 2.33 6.01
CA LYS A 10 -17.52 0.89 5.86
C LYS A 10 -16.99 0.41 4.50
N ASN A 11 -17.44 1.04 3.42
CA ASN A 11 -17.04 0.63 2.07
C ASN A 11 -15.53 0.78 1.83
N ILE A 12 -14.89 1.79 2.43
CA ILE A 12 -13.43 1.92 2.38
C ILE A 12 -12.79 0.75 3.12
N ILE A 13 -13.23 0.47 4.35
CA ILE A 13 -12.66 -0.59 5.17
C ILE A 13 -12.82 -1.95 4.50
N ASP A 14 -14.00 -2.30 4.00
CA ASP A 14 -14.29 -3.62 3.40
C ASP A 14 -13.45 -3.92 2.14
N ASN A 15 -12.98 -2.88 1.45
CA ASN A 15 -12.16 -3.00 0.25
C ASN A 15 -10.65 -3.02 0.53
N LEU A 16 -10.24 -2.97 1.79
CA LEU A 16 -8.82 -3.08 2.15
C LEU A 16 -8.35 -4.52 2.07
N ASP A 17 -7.04 -4.70 1.89
CA ASP A 17 -6.42 -6.01 2.06
C ASP A 17 -6.57 -6.50 3.51
N LYS A 18 -6.65 -7.83 3.66
CA LYS A 18 -6.85 -8.50 4.96
C LYS A 18 -5.83 -8.08 6.03
N ILE A 19 -4.60 -7.75 5.63
CA ILE A 19 -3.54 -7.26 6.52
C ILE A 19 -3.93 -5.91 7.14
N HIS A 20 -4.60 -5.05 6.38
CA HIS A 20 -5.05 -3.74 6.85
C HIS A 20 -6.29 -3.84 7.74
N HIS A 21 -7.17 -4.83 7.53
CA HIS A 21 -8.27 -5.12 8.47
C HIS A 21 -7.79 -5.35 9.90
N LEU A 22 -6.62 -5.99 10.10
CA LEU A 22 -6.04 -6.18 11.43
C LEU A 22 -5.63 -4.86 12.08
N LYS A 23 -5.12 -3.89 11.31
CA LYS A 23 -4.78 -2.55 11.81
C LYS A 23 -6.05 -1.79 12.23
N ILE A 24 -7.11 -1.86 11.42
CA ILE A 24 -8.41 -1.26 11.76
C ILE A 24 -8.99 -1.92 13.01
N PHE A 25 -8.94 -3.25 13.11
CA PHE A 25 -9.42 -3.96 14.28
C PHE A 25 -8.66 -3.60 15.56
N LYS A 26 -7.33 -3.41 15.47
CA LYS A 26 -6.54 -2.92 16.60
C LYS A 26 -7.05 -1.57 17.10
N VAL A 27 -7.29 -0.61 16.20
CA VAL A 27 -7.85 0.70 16.55
C VAL A 27 -9.19 0.57 17.25
N LEU A 28 -10.08 -0.29 16.74
CA LEU A 28 -11.39 -0.54 17.34
C LEU A 28 -11.26 -1.10 18.76
N LYS A 29 -10.33 -2.04 18.99
CA LYS A 29 -10.02 -2.54 20.34
C LYS A 29 -9.48 -1.46 21.26
N ASP A 30 -8.56 -0.63 20.77
CA ASP A 30 -7.96 0.47 21.54
C ASP A 30 -9.00 1.54 21.93
N ASN A 31 -10.08 1.67 21.14
CA ASN A 31 -11.23 2.53 21.43
C ASN A 31 -12.36 1.80 22.19
N ASN A 32 -12.12 0.59 22.71
CA ASN A 32 -13.08 -0.22 23.46
C ASN A 32 -14.39 -0.52 22.72
N VAL A 33 -14.35 -0.58 21.39
CA VAL A 33 -15.51 -0.94 20.57
C VAL A 33 -15.86 -2.40 20.82
N LYS A 34 -17.15 -2.66 21.10
CA LYS A 34 -17.66 -4.02 21.26
C LYS A 34 -17.75 -4.73 19.90
N PHE A 35 -17.36 -5.99 19.90
CA PHE A 35 -17.43 -6.86 18.73
C PHE A 35 -17.88 -8.27 19.15
N SER A 36 -18.38 -9.04 18.20
CA SER A 36 -18.57 -10.49 18.34
C SER A 36 -17.67 -11.23 17.36
N GLU A 37 -17.28 -12.44 17.72
CA GLU A 37 -16.40 -13.28 16.91
C GLU A 37 -17.03 -14.67 16.75
N ASN A 38 -16.92 -15.23 15.55
CA ASN A 38 -17.24 -16.63 15.28
C ASN A 38 -16.18 -17.24 14.35
N ARG A 39 -16.35 -18.50 13.96
CA ARG A 39 -15.41 -19.21 13.08
C ARG A 39 -15.18 -18.52 11.72
N ASN A 40 -16.09 -17.63 11.30
CA ASN A 40 -16.04 -16.92 10.02
C ASN A 40 -15.47 -15.50 10.14
N GLY A 41 -15.28 -14.96 11.35
CA GLY A 41 -14.67 -13.65 11.55
C GLY A 41 -15.30 -12.82 12.66
N ILE A 42 -15.03 -11.52 12.57
CA ILE A 42 -15.39 -10.51 13.57
C ILE A 42 -16.52 -9.63 13.02
N PHE A 43 -17.54 -9.40 13.83
CA PHE A 43 -18.68 -8.54 13.52
C PHE A 43 -18.70 -7.34 14.48
N ILE A 44 -18.83 -6.15 13.91
CA ILE A 44 -18.79 -4.88 14.65
C ILE A 44 -20.02 -4.05 14.26
N ASN A 45 -20.67 -3.45 15.26
CA ASN A 45 -21.76 -2.51 15.03
C ASN A 45 -21.23 -1.07 14.97
N MET A 46 -21.13 -0.51 13.77
CA MET A 46 -20.61 0.86 13.55
C MET A 46 -21.50 1.96 14.13
N ASN A 47 -22.78 1.68 14.43
CA ASN A 47 -23.66 2.66 15.08
C ASN A 47 -23.21 3.00 16.52
N SER A 48 -22.34 2.18 17.10
CA SER A 48 -21.77 2.40 18.44
C SER A 48 -20.51 3.29 18.44
N PHE A 49 -20.03 3.71 17.26
CA PHE A 49 -18.80 4.48 17.16
C PHE A 49 -19.03 5.92 17.60
N ASP A 50 -18.19 6.38 18.51
CA ASP A 50 -18.08 7.80 18.81
C ASP A 50 -17.18 8.52 17.80
N GLU A 51 -17.12 9.85 17.91
CA GLU A 51 -16.32 10.68 17.00
C GLU A 51 -14.82 10.38 17.10
N ASN A 52 -14.34 10.03 18.29
CA ASN A 52 -12.94 9.68 18.52
C ASN A 52 -12.56 8.38 17.80
N THR A 53 -13.40 7.37 17.89
CA THR A 53 -13.24 6.09 17.18
C THR A 53 -13.15 6.34 15.69
N ILE A 54 -14.05 7.12 15.12
CA ILE A 54 -14.02 7.44 13.69
C ILE A 54 -12.76 8.20 13.30
N LYS A 55 -12.38 9.21 14.08
CA LYS A 55 -11.15 9.98 13.83
C LYS A 55 -9.92 9.07 13.84
N ASN A 56 -9.84 8.14 14.79
CA ASN A 56 -8.72 7.19 14.89
C ASN A 56 -8.68 6.20 13.71
N ILE A 57 -9.85 5.77 13.22
CA ILE A 57 -9.95 4.97 12.00
C ILE A 57 -9.48 5.78 10.79
N GLU A 58 -9.97 7.01 10.62
CA GLU A 58 -9.59 7.90 9.51
C GLU A 58 -8.07 8.16 9.49
N LEU A 59 -7.45 8.43 10.64
CA LEU A 59 -5.99 8.57 10.76
C LEU A 59 -5.25 7.29 10.37
N THR A 60 -5.80 6.13 10.73
CA THR A 60 -5.21 4.84 10.38
C THR A 60 -5.31 4.57 8.89
N LEU A 61 -6.42 4.92 8.25
CA LEU A 61 -6.59 4.84 6.80
C LEU A 61 -5.60 5.74 6.06
N GLN A 62 -5.38 6.97 6.54
CA GLN A 62 -4.36 7.87 6.00
C GLN A 62 -2.95 7.28 6.12
N TYR A 63 -2.65 6.64 7.26
CA TYR A 63 -1.37 5.97 7.46
C TYR A 63 -1.17 4.78 6.52
N ILE A 64 -2.22 3.98 6.28
CA ILE A 64 -2.19 2.86 5.32
C ILE A 64 -1.92 3.39 3.92
N ASN A 65 -2.68 4.38 3.45
CA ASN A 65 -2.51 4.96 2.12
C ASN A 65 -1.08 5.51 1.91
N ARG A 66 -0.53 6.20 2.93
CA ARG A 66 0.85 6.69 2.87
C ARG A 66 1.88 5.55 2.74
N GLN A 67 1.70 4.45 3.47
CA GLN A 67 2.58 3.29 3.36
C GLN A 67 2.53 2.67 1.97
N GLU A 68 1.34 2.47 1.42
CA GLU A 68 1.16 1.90 0.09
C GLU A 68 1.82 2.77 -0.98
N LYS A 69 1.62 4.09 -0.90
CA LYS A 69 2.28 5.04 -1.80
C LYS A 69 3.80 4.96 -1.71
N GLN A 70 4.35 4.96 -0.50
CA GLN A 70 5.80 4.85 -0.29
C GLN A 70 6.36 3.55 -0.84
N LEU A 71 5.63 2.44 -0.68
CA LEU A 71 6.02 1.15 -1.24
C LEU A 71 6.06 1.20 -2.76
N LEU A 72 5.01 1.74 -3.39
CA LEU A 72 4.94 1.92 -4.84
C LEU A 72 6.07 2.81 -5.38
N ASP A 73 6.37 3.91 -4.70
CA ASP A 73 7.46 4.81 -5.07
C ASP A 73 8.81 4.07 -5.04
N ILE A 74 9.06 3.28 -3.98
CA ILE A 74 10.28 2.46 -3.85
C ILE A 74 10.37 1.41 -4.96
N GLU A 75 9.26 0.73 -5.26
CA GLU A 75 9.20 -0.28 -6.31
C GLU A 75 9.46 0.32 -7.69
N THR A 76 8.92 1.52 -7.95
CA THR A 76 9.15 2.27 -9.20
C THR A 76 10.62 2.65 -9.33
N ILE A 77 11.22 3.25 -8.30
CA ILE A 77 12.65 3.61 -8.31
C ILE A 77 13.52 2.38 -8.55
N LYS A 78 13.22 1.27 -7.86
CA LYS A 78 13.95 0.01 -8.04
C LYS A 78 13.83 -0.52 -9.47
N TYR A 79 12.65 -0.41 -10.07
CA TYR A 79 12.42 -0.80 -11.46
C TYR A 79 13.25 0.07 -12.42
N ASP A 80 13.20 1.39 -12.26
CA ASP A 80 13.93 2.33 -13.13
C ASP A 80 15.44 2.11 -13.05
N LEU A 81 16.00 2.00 -11.84
CA LEU A 81 17.42 1.71 -11.65
C LEU A 81 17.84 0.39 -12.31
N LYS A 82 16.98 -0.63 -12.25
CA LYS A 82 17.24 -1.92 -12.91
C LYS A 82 17.28 -1.75 -14.42
N GLN A 83 16.33 -1.01 -15.00
CA GLN A 83 16.32 -0.76 -16.44
C GLN A 83 17.54 0.04 -16.89
N ASP A 84 17.88 1.11 -16.18
CA ASP A 84 19.05 1.94 -16.49
C ASP A 84 20.33 1.12 -16.46
N PHE A 85 20.51 0.25 -15.44
CA PHE A 85 21.67 -0.63 -15.35
C PHE A 85 21.79 -1.57 -16.56
N PHE A 86 20.71 -2.26 -16.95
CA PHE A 86 20.77 -3.18 -18.09
C PHE A 86 20.94 -2.44 -19.43
N ILE A 87 20.33 -1.26 -19.60
CA ILE A 87 20.51 -0.44 -20.81
C ILE A 87 21.96 0.03 -20.93
N GLN A 88 22.59 0.46 -19.83
CA GLN A 88 24.00 0.87 -19.82
C GLN A 88 24.92 -0.28 -20.21
N ASN A 89 24.74 -1.46 -19.62
CA ASN A 89 25.53 -2.65 -19.97
C ASN A 89 25.38 -3.04 -21.46
N VAL A 90 24.17 -2.92 -22.03
CA VAL A 90 23.95 -3.19 -23.46
C VAL A 90 24.65 -2.15 -24.35
N LYS A 91 24.69 -0.87 -23.94
CA LYS A 91 25.43 0.18 -24.67
C LYS A 91 26.94 -0.07 -24.61
N GLU A 92 27.50 -0.35 -23.44
CA GLU A 92 28.93 -0.66 -23.30
C GLU A 92 29.36 -1.86 -24.16
N VAL A 93 28.56 -2.93 -24.19
CA VAL A 93 28.83 -4.09 -25.06
C VAL A 93 28.81 -3.70 -26.55
N LYS A 94 27.84 -2.88 -26.97
CA LYS A 94 27.77 -2.42 -28.38
C LYS A 94 28.95 -1.52 -28.75
N ASP A 95 29.35 -0.61 -27.88
CA ASP A 95 30.48 0.29 -28.12
C ASP A 95 31.80 -0.49 -28.20
N ASN A 96 31.99 -1.49 -27.33
CA ASN A 96 33.16 -2.36 -27.36
C ASN A 96 33.23 -3.26 -28.61
N ILE A 97 32.10 -3.77 -29.10
CA ILE A 97 32.06 -4.53 -30.36
C ILE A 97 32.40 -3.62 -31.53
N THR A 98 31.83 -2.41 -31.58
CA THR A 98 32.05 -1.46 -32.69
C THR A 98 33.53 -1.05 -32.77
N ASN A 99 34.17 -0.78 -31.63
CA ASN A 99 35.59 -0.43 -31.58
C ASN A 99 36.50 -1.58 -32.02
N ASN A 100 36.22 -2.84 -31.62
CA ASN A 100 37.00 -3.99 -32.05
C ASN A 100 36.86 -4.30 -33.54
N VAL A 101 35.70 -4.02 -34.15
CA VAL A 101 35.52 -4.18 -35.61
C VAL A 101 36.37 -3.15 -36.36
N ILE A 102 36.39 -1.89 -35.91
CA ILE A 102 37.17 -0.82 -36.56
C ILE A 102 38.69 -1.06 -36.44
N THR A 103 39.19 -1.59 -35.31
CA THR A 103 40.63 -1.83 -35.12
C THR A 103 41.16 -3.04 -35.89
N ASN A 104 40.30 -3.96 -36.33
CA ASN A 104 40.70 -5.15 -37.09
C ASN A 104 40.61 -4.96 -38.61
N GLU A 105 40.14 -3.82 -39.09
CA GLU A 105 40.03 -3.49 -40.53
C GLU A 105 41.19 -2.59 -41.06
N PHE A 106 42.26 -2.39 -40.28
CA PHE A 106 43.48 -1.67 -40.70
C PHE A 106 44.74 -2.54 -40.61
#